data_AF-A0A848Z367-F1
#
_entry.id   AF-A0A848Z367-F1
#
_cell.length_a   1.000
_cell.length_b   1.000
_cell.length_c   1.000
_cell.angle_alpha   90.00
_cell.angle_beta   90.00
_cell.angle_gamma   90.00
#
_symmetry.space_group_name_H-M   'P 1'
#
loop_
_entity.id
_entity.type
_entity.pdbx_description
1 polymer ?
#
loop_
_entity_poly.entity_id
_entity_poly.type
_entity_poly.pdbx_seq_one_letter_code
_entity_poly.pdbx_strand_id
1 'polypeptide(L)'
;MKNLILPVILSACAFGCLYSDVSMYSVNDRSYFREMPIVEECEDRLKLKWIFGEFGFYFSPSCKNLDKKLYCMVSGTTSTGDSTGKTGTVLITDYKEVRAGKRYSVHWIEPDGQVIKLKMVDGGKSCNSNSEEQKGKEE
;
A
#
# COMPACT_ATOMS: atom_id res chain seq x y z
N MET A 1 24.97 -18.18 41.02
CA MET A 1 24.12 -18.41 39.83
C MET A 1 22.94 -17.42 39.84
N LYS A 2 23.24 -16.14 39.63
CA LYS A 2 22.28 -15.04 39.42
C LYS A 2 22.95 -14.19 38.34
N ASN A 3 22.21 -13.69 37.35
CA ASN A 3 22.68 -12.89 36.19
C ASN A 3 22.68 -13.61 34.82
N LEU A 4 21.67 -14.45 34.52
CA LEU A 4 21.50 -15.02 33.16
C LEU A 4 20.07 -14.90 32.61
N ILE A 5 19.29 -13.93 33.10
CA ILE A 5 17.89 -13.72 32.65
C ILE A 5 17.73 -12.35 31.93
N LEU A 6 18.68 -11.43 32.08
CA LEU A 6 18.58 -10.08 31.51
C LEU A 6 18.73 -9.97 29.98
N PRO A 7 19.56 -10.75 29.26
CA PRO A 7 19.76 -10.52 27.83
C PRO A 7 18.61 -11.04 26.94
N VAL A 8 17.76 -11.93 27.45
CA VAL A 8 16.67 -12.53 26.65
C VAL A 8 15.52 -11.56 26.44
N ILE A 9 15.26 -10.66 27.40
CA ILE A 9 14.15 -9.69 27.31
C ILE A 9 14.51 -8.54 26.36
N LEU A 10 15.77 -8.12 26.29
CA LEU A 10 16.21 -7.03 25.40
C LEU A 10 16.17 -7.42 23.92
N SER A 11 16.40 -8.70 23.59
CA SER A 11 16.34 -9.18 22.20
C SER A 11 14.91 -9.23 21.65
N ALA A 12 13.89 -9.44 22.49
CA ALA A 12 12.49 -9.55 22.02
C ALA A 12 11.88 -8.19 21.62
N CYS A 13 12.31 -7.09 22.26
CA CYS A 13 11.83 -5.74 21.92
C CYS A 13 12.43 -5.20 20.61
N ALA A 14 13.60 -5.68 20.18
CA ALA A 14 14.23 -5.20 18.94
C ALA A 14 13.54 -5.72 17.67
N PHE A 15 12.89 -6.89 17.73
CA PHE A 15 12.14 -7.43 16.58
C PHE A 15 10.72 -6.85 16.48
N GLY A 16 10.12 -6.41 17.58
CA GLY A 16 8.73 -5.91 17.58
C GLY A 16 8.51 -4.57 16.87
N CYS A 17 9.57 -3.75 16.71
CA CYS A 17 9.46 -2.43 16.08
C CYS A 17 9.81 -2.39 14.58
N LEU A 18 10.31 -3.50 14.02
CA LEU A 18 10.70 -3.57 12.59
C LEU A 18 9.57 -4.08 11.68
N TYR A 19 8.50 -4.66 12.24
CA TYR A 19 7.38 -5.23 11.48
C TYR A 19 6.17 -4.29 11.34
N SER A 20 6.26 -3.03 11.76
CA SER A 20 5.15 -2.08 11.60
C SER A 20 4.93 -1.60 10.16
N ASP A 21 5.79 -2.00 9.22
CA ASP A 21 5.81 -1.52 7.83
C ASP A 21 5.60 -2.65 6.79
N VAL A 22 4.88 -3.72 7.16
CA VAL A 22 4.45 -4.78 6.20
C VAL A 22 2.97 -4.66 5.88
N SER A 23 2.55 -5.13 4.70
CA SER A 23 1.13 -5.22 4.38
C SER A 23 0.45 -6.31 5.20
N MET A 24 -0.83 -6.11 5.51
CA MET A 24 -1.67 -7.17 6.09
C MET A 24 -2.07 -8.22 5.06
N TYR A 25 -2.06 -7.86 3.77
CA TYR A 25 -2.54 -8.70 2.67
C TYR A 25 -1.48 -8.85 1.60
N SER A 26 -1.41 -10.06 1.02
CA SER A 26 -0.55 -10.35 -0.13
C SER A 26 -1.15 -9.79 -1.41
N VAL A 27 -0.32 -9.29 -2.35
CA VAL A 27 -0.81 -8.87 -3.68
C VAL A 27 -1.37 -10.02 -4.52
N ASN A 28 -1.06 -11.26 -4.13
CA ASN A 28 -1.50 -12.47 -4.81
C ASN A 28 -2.76 -13.08 -4.19
N ASP A 29 -3.23 -12.54 -3.06
CA ASP A 29 -4.43 -13.04 -2.40
C ASP A 29 -5.69 -12.58 -3.15
N ARG A 30 -6.31 -13.51 -3.87
CA ARG A 30 -7.50 -13.27 -4.70
C ARG A 30 -8.76 -13.00 -3.90
N SER A 31 -8.76 -13.35 -2.62
CA SER A 31 -9.86 -13.01 -1.73
C SER A 31 -9.89 -11.50 -1.43
N TYR A 32 -8.74 -10.81 -1.43
CA TYR A 32 -8.65 -9.35 -1.20
C TYR A 32 -8.44 -8.55 -2.49
N PHE A 33 -7.67 -9.09 -3.43
CA PHE A 33 -7.34 -8.43 -4.70
C PHE A 33 -7.67 -9.34 -5.89
N ARG A 34 -8.73 -9.01 -6.63
CA ARG A 34 -9.13 -9.78 -7.83
C ARG A 34 -7.99 -9.90 -8.84
N GLU A 35 -7.23 -8.84 -8.99
CA GLU A 35 -5.99 -8.80 -9.76
C GLU A 35 -4.88 -8.13 -8.95
N MET A 36 -3.62 -8.37 -9.33
CA MET A 36 -2.49 -7.73 -8.66
C MET A 36 -2.62 -6.21 -8.76
N PRO A 37 -2.49 -5.45 -7.65
CA PRO A 37 -2.50 -4.00 -7.70
C PRO A 37 -1.47 -3.43 -8.68
N ILE A 38 -1.81 -2.31 -9.31
CA ILE A 38 -0.97 -1.63 -10.30
C ILE A 38 -0.77 -0.17 -9.92
N VAL A 39 0.27 0.43 -10.49
CA VAL A 39 0.50 1.87 -10.39
C VAL A 39 0.20 2.53 -11.72
N GLU A 40 -0.74 3.46 -11.70
CA GLU A 40 -1.03 4.32 -12.85
C GLU A 40 -0.18 5.58 -12.74
N GLU A 41 0.67 5.82 -13.77
CA GLU A 41 1.40 7.08 -13.93
C GLU A 41 0.55 8.07 -14.73
N CYS A 42 0.31 9.21 -14.11
CA CYS A 42 -0.41 10.35 -14.68
C CYS A 42 0.59 11.48 -14.97
N GLU A 43 0.22 12.46 -15.80
CA GLU A 43 1.11 13.56 -16.21
C GLU A 43 1.84 14.24 -15.04
N ASP A 44 1.19 14.39 -13.89
CA ASP A 44 1.77 15.02 -12.72
C ASP A 44 1.74 14.16 -11.46
N ARG A 45 1.16 12.95 -11.48
CA ARG A 45 0.74 12.19 -10.29
C ARG A 45 0.94 10.69 -10.43
N LEU A 46 0.95 9.98 -9.31
CA LEU A 46 0.91 8.51 -9.26
C LEU A 46 -0.31 8.04 -8.48
N LYS A 47 -1.02 7.05 -9.00
CA LYS A 47 -2.12 6.39 -8.30
C LYS A 47 -1.81 4.91 -8.10
N LEU A 48 -1.98 4.41 -6.88
CA LEU A 48 -2.08 2.98 -6.65
C LEU A 48 -3.55 2.58 -6.90
N LYS A 49 -3.76 1.56 -7.73
CA LYS A 49 -5.07 1.07 -8.12
C LYS A 49 -5.17 -0.43 -7.90
N TRP A 50 -6.35 -0.86 -7.45
CA TRP A 50 -6.66 -2.27 -7.24
C TRP A 50 -8.13 -2.55 -7.53
N ILE A 51 -8.45 -3.82 -7.74
CA ILE A 51 -9.83 -4.30 -7.80
C ILE A 51 -10.05 -5.21 -6.60
N PHE A 52 -11.04 -4.89 -5.78
CA PHE A 52 -11.38 -5.70 -4.62
C PHE A 52 -11.75 -7.13 -5.04
N GLY A 53 -11.22 -8.10 -4.30
CA GLY A 53 -11.50 -9.52 -4.46
C GLY A 53 -12.91 -9.89 -4.00
N GLU A 54 -13.04 -11.10 -3.46
CA GLU A 54 -14.30 -11.65 -2.93
C GLU A 54 -14.72 -10.94 -1.64
N PHE A 55 -13.76 -10.55 -0.80
CA PHE A 55 -14.02 -9.81 0.43
C PHE A 55 -13.84 -8.29 0.21
N GLY A 56 -14.95 -7.57 0.24
CA GLY A 56 -15.01 -6.11 0.14
C GLY A 56 -14.58 -5.38 1.43
N PHE A 57 -13.33 -5.55 1.85
CA PHE A 57 -12.78 -4.78 2.97
C PHE A 57 -12.35 -3.38 2.51
N TYR A 58 -12.50 -2.38 3.38
CA TYR A 58 -11.88 -1.08 3.13
C TYR A 58 -10.38 -1.12 3.46
N PHE A 59 -9.56 -0.73 2.49
CA PHE A 59 -8.11 -0.69 2.59
C PHE A 59 -7.62 0.73 2.90
N SER A 60 -6.62 0.83 3.76
CA SER A 60 -5.82 2.04 4.00
C SER A 60 -4.42 1.81 3.43
N PRO A 61 -4.22 2.07 2.12
CA PRO A 61 -2.90 2.02 1.50
C PRO A 61 -2.01 3.16 1.99
N SER A 62 -0.71 2.88 2.13
CA SER A 62 0.32 3.90 2.31
C SER A 62 1.52 3.57 1.41
N CYS A 63 2.20 4.59 0.91
CA CYS A 63 3.41 4.42 0.12
C CYS A 63 4.46 5.41 0.60
N LYS A 64 5.66 4.91 0.93
CA LYS A 64 6.78 5.72 1.43
C LYS A 64 7.93 5.71 0.42
N ASN A 65 8.64 6.84 0.31
CA ASN A 65 9.89 6.91 -0.44
C ASN A 65 11.05 6.39 0.41
N LEU A 66 11.80 5.44 -0.14
CA LEU A 66 13.07 4.97 0.41
C LEU A 66 14.06 4.77 -0.74
N ASP A 67 15.17 5.51 -0.74
CA ASP A 67 16.25 5.41 -1.73
C ASP A 67 15.79 5.44 -3.20
N LYS A 68 14.91 6.40 -3.55
CA LYS A 68 14.36 6.58 -4.92
C LYS A 68 13.46 5.43 -5.37
N LYS A 69 12.98 4.61 -4.44
CA LYS A 69 11.94 3.59 -4.66
C LYS A 69 10.75 3.95 -3.81
N LEU A 70 9.55 3.67 -4.33
CA LEU A 70 8.33 3.78 -3.56
C LEU A 70 7.98 2.38 -3.05
N TYR A 71 7.77 2.27 -1.74
CA TYR A 71 7.32 1.06 -1.10
C TYR A 71 5.91 1.27 -0.61
N CYS A 72 4.98 0.54 -1.19
CA CYS A 72 3.57 0.56 -0.85
C CYS A 72 3.24 -0.61 0.05
N MET A 73 2.28 -0.37 0.95
CA MET A 73 1.70 -1.38 1.81
C MET A 73 0.22 -1.08 2.02
N VAL A 74 -0.56 -2.10 2.35
CA VAL A 74 -1.97 -1.92 2.74
C VAL A 74 -2.22 -2.46 4.13
N SER A 75 -2.87 -1.63 4.94
CA SER A 75 -3.57 -2.06 6.15
C SER A 75 -5.06 -2.21 5.86
N GLY A 76 -5.70 -3.23 6.44
CA GLY A 76 -7.15 -3.40 6.37
C GLY A 76 -7.86 -2.72 7.53
N THR A 77 -9.09 -2.30 7.30
CA THR A 77 -10.03 -2.01 8.40
C THR A 77 -10.97 -3.20 8.58
N THR A 78 -11.59 -3.32 9.75
CA THR A 78 -12.62 -4.36 10.03
C THR A 78 -13.96 -4.07 9.35
N SER A 79 -14.09 -2.97 8.60
CA SER A 79 -15.33 -2.60 7.92
C SER A 79 -15.44 -3.35 6.59
N THR A 80 -16.39 -4.26 6.52
CA THR A 80 -16.82 -4.92 5.28
C THR A 80 -17.92 -4.08 4.64
N GLY A 81 -17.60 -3.38 3.57
CA GLY A 81 -18.60 -2.74 2.71
C GLY A 81 -18.94 -3.64 1.52
N ASP A 82 -19.96 -3.28 0.75
CA ASP A 82 -20.19 -3.86 -0.59
C ASP A 82 -19.15 -3.29 -1.58
N SER A 83 -17.89 -3.66 -1.42
CA SER A 83 -16.78 -3.22 -2.29
C SER A 83 -16.30 -4.30 -3.24
N THR A 84 -16.81 -5.53 -3.13
CA THR A 84 -16.44 -6.68 -3.95
C THR A 84 -16.48 -6.32 -5.45
N GLY A 85 -15.35 -6.52 -6.14
CA GLY A 85 -15.21 -6.20 -7.56
C GLY A 85 -15.18 -4.73 -7.93
N LYS A 86 -15.34 -3.79 -6.99
CA LYS A 86 -15.17 -2.36 -7.25
C LYS A 86 -13.69 -2.03 -7.40
N THR A 87 -13.42 -0.92 -8.07
CA THR A 87 -12.05 -0.38 -8.17
C THR A 87 -11.79 0.52 -6.97
N GLY A 88 -10.68 0.28 -6.27
CA GLY A 88 -10.13 1.21 -5.30
C GLY A 88 -8.93 1.95 -5.89
N THR A 89 -8.78 3.22 -5.53
CA THR A 89 -7.62 4.02 -5.90
C THR A 89 -7.16 4.88 -4.73
N VAL A 90 -5.86 5.13 -4.65
CA VAL A 90 -5.29 6.16 -3.77
C VAL A 90 -4.22 6.94 -4.51
N LEU A 91 -4.14 8.23 -4.22
CA LEU A 91 -3.02 9.06 -4.68
C LEU A 91 -1.78 8.75 -3.85
N ILE A 92 -0.66 8.45 -4.51
CA ILE A 92 0.65 8.39 -3.86
C ILE A 92 1.14 9.83 -3.74
N THR A 93 1.38 10.33 -2.53
CA THR A 93 1.78 11.73 -2.30
C THR A 93 3.29 11.94 -2.23
N ASP A 94 4.04 10.95 -1.75
CA ASP A 94 5.50 11.01 -1.53
C ASP A 94 6.36 10.71 -2.78
N TYR A 95 5.77 10.78 -3.99
CA TYR A 95 6.46 10.45 -5.25
C TYR A 95 7.27 11.61 -5.85
N LYS A 96 7.13 12.86 -5.34
CA LYS A 96 7.75 14.04 -5.98
C LYS A 96 9.28 13.95 -6.02
N GLU A 97 9.90 13.55 -4.92
CA GLU A 97 11.36 13.35 -4.83
C GLU A 97 11.83 12.20 -5.73
N VAL A 98 11.00 11.18 -5.84
CA VAL A 98 11.26 9.97 -6.62
C VAL A 98 11.23 10.25 -8.13
N ARG A 99 10.28 11.09 -8.58
CA ARG A 99 10.12 11.45 -9.98
C ARG A 99 11.29 12.27 -10.54
N ALA A 100 11.93 13.10 -9.71
CA ALA A 100 13.09 13.90 -10.11
C ALA A 100 14.27 13.03 -10.63
N GLY A 101 14.35 11.77 -10.20
CA GLY A 101 15.38 10.83 -10.63
C GLY A 101 15.16 10.15 -11.99
N LYS A 102 14.01 10.38 -12.67
CA LYS A 102 13.61 9.77 -13.96
C LYS A 102 13.59 8.23 -14.04
N ARG A 103 14.08 7.51 -13.03
CA ARG A 103 14.06 6.04 -12.93
C ARG A 103 13.62 5.68 -11.52
N TYR A 104 12.32 5.48 -11.37
CA TYR A 104 11.78 4.97 -10.13
C TYR A 104 11.04 3.68 -10.36
N SER A 105 10.83 2.96 -9.27
CA SER A 105 10.05 1.74 -9.25
C SER A 105 9.19 1.75 -8.01
N VAL A 106 8.00 1.19 -8.14
CA VAL A 106 7.08 1.00 -7.03
C VAL A 106 7.05 -0.46 -6.67
N HIS A 107 7.10 -0.74 -5.38
CA HIS A 107 7.14 -2.07 -4.80
C HIS A 107 6.04 -2.22 -3.77
N TRP A 108 5.64 -3.45 -3.52
CA TRP A 108 4.76 -3.85 -2.45
C TRP A 108 5.55 -4.61 -1.40
N ILE A 109 5.34 -4.30 -0.12
CA ILE A 109 5.90 -5.07 0.98
C ILE A 109 4.85 -6.11 1.42
N GLU A 110 5.15 -7.38 1.18
CA GLU A 110 4.33 -8.52 1.54
C GLU A 110 4.26 -8.72 3.06
N PRO A 111 3.24 -9.44 3.58
CA PRO A 111 3.13 -9.74 5.00
C PRO A 111 4.34 -10.49 5.59
N ASP A 112 5.05 -11.27 4.77
CA ASP A 112 6.27 -12.00 5.15
C ASP A 112 7.55 -11.14 5.00
N GLY A 113 7.41 -9.87 4.63
CA GLY A 113 8.51 -8.94 4.39
C GLY A 113 9.14 -9.04 3.00
N GLN A 114 8.67 -9.93 2.13
CA GLN A 114 9.13 -9.95 0.74
C GLN A 114 8.73 -8.67 0.00
N VAL A 115 9.53 -8.30 -0.98
CA VAL A 115 9.30 -7.09 -1.78
C VAL A 115 8.95 -7.48 -3.21
N ILE A 116 7.74 -7.14 -3.64
CA ILE A 116 7.25 -7.43 -5.00
C ILE A 116 7.18 -6.15 -5.80
N LYS A 117 7.85 -6.11 -6.95
CA LYS A 117 7.78 -4.96 -7.86
C LYS A 117 6.39 -4.88 -8.51
N LEU A 118 5.72 -3.73 -8.38
CA LEU A 118 4.43 -3.48 -9.02
C LEU A 118 4.58 -3.11 -10.49
N LYS A 119 3.58 -3.49 -11.30
CA LYS A 119 3.49 -3.05 -12.68
C LYS A 119 3.09 -1.58 -12.72
N MET A 120 3.84 -0.78 -13.48
CA MET A 120 3.47 0.59 -13.83
C MET A 120 2.81 0.63 -15.19
N VAL A 121 1.72 1.38 -15.32
CA VAL A 121 1.00 1.60 -16.57
C VAL A 121 0.81 3.09 -16.82
N ASP A 122 0.82 3.50 -18.09
CA ASP A 122 0.50 4.87 -18.48
C ASP A 122 -1.02 5.09 -18.37
N GLY A 123 -1.43 5.97 -17.45
CA GLY A 123 -2.82 6.36 -17.26
C GLY A 123 -3.26 7.50 -18.19
N GLY A 124 -2.33 8.09 -18.95
CA GLY A 124 -2.56 9.25 -19.81
C GLY A 124 -3.09 10.48 -19.07
N LYS A 125 -3.79 11.35 -19.80
CA LYS A 125 -4.45 12.57 -19.26
C LYS A 125 -5.69 12.28 -18.39
N SER A 126 -6.12 11.02 -18.31
CA SER A 126 -7.43 10.61 -17.78
C SER A 126 -7.51 10.60 -16.25
N CYS A 127 -6.42 10.88 -15.53
CA CYS A 127 -6.42 10.84 -14.08
C CYS A 127 -7.20 11.98 -13.38
N ASN A 128 -7.83 12.88 -14.14
CA ASN A 128 -8.54 14.05 -13.62
C ASN A 128 -9.98 13.79 -13.14
N SER A 129 -10.48 12.56 -13.13
CA SER A 129 -11.83 12.26 -12.66
C SER A 129 -11.86 11.77 -11.21
N ASN A 130 -12.58 12.55 -10.39
CA ASN A 130 -13.29 12.20 -9.15
C ASN A 130 -12.48 12.11 -7.84
N SER A 131 -12.34 13.26 -7.19
CA SER A 131 -12.16 13.35 -5.72
C SER A 131 -13.18 14.29 -5.04
N GLU A 132 -14.27 14.65 -5.73
CA GLU A 132 -15.34 15.49 -5.17
C GLU A 132 -16.50 14.72 -4.50
N GLU A 133 -16.51 13.39 -4.49
CA GLU A 133 -17.69 12.63 -4.02
C GLU A 133 -17.56 11.99 -2.62
N GLN A 134 -16.88 12.66 -1.68
CA GLN A 134 -16.99 12.33 -0.24
C GLN A 134 -16.87 13.59 0.65
N LYS A 135 -17.68 14.62 0.38
CA LYS A 135 -17.98 15.67 1.36
C LYS A 135 -19.46 16.03 1.26
N GLY A 136 -20.24 15.63 2.27
CA GLY A 136 -21.60 16.13 2.47
C GLY A 136 -22.70 15.07 2.50
N LYS A 137 -22.74 14.29 3.59
CA LYS A 137 -24.00 13.78 4.15
C LYS A 137 -23.83 13.58 5.66
N GLU A 138 -23.72 14.71 6.34
CA GLU A 138 -24.11 14.84 7.75
C GLU A 138 -24.95 16.12 7.82
N GLU A 139 -26.26 15.96 7.61
CA GLU A 139 -27.34 16.73 8.25
C GLU A 139 -28.53 15.79 8.45
#